data_AF-A0A2T2VDC2-F1
#
_entry.id   AF-A0A2T2VDC2-F1
#
_cell.length_a   1.000
_cell.length_b   1.000
_cell.length_c   1.000
_cell.angle_alpha   90.00
_cell.angle_beta   90.00
_cell.angle_gamma   90.00
#
_symmetry.space_group_name_H-M   'P 1'
#
loop_
_entity.id
_entity.type
_entity.pdbx_description
1 polymer ?
#
loop_
_entity_poly.entity_id
_entity_poly.type
_entity_poly.pdbx_seq_one_letter_code
_entity_poly.pdbx_strand_id
1 'polypeptide(L)'
;VGVHAASDTEYDWPWYGRLVGAYFDDHPPVQTATVQVGTGSHPSTRMLPDSWQRRDEWYNFRSNPRDSVRVLLTLDESTYEGGTMGDDHPIAWCRSLKGGRAWYTAGGHTSEVYQDSLFRQHLLGGLRWAAGQKSSAAPD
;
A
#
# COMPACT_ATOMS: atom_id res chain seq x y z
N VAL A 1 -7.07 8.45 -2.39
CA VAL A 1 -5.81 8.01 -1.76
C VAL A 1 -6.15 7.63 -0.35
N GLY A 2 -5.89 6.40 0.07
CA GLY A 2 -6.05 5.93 1.44
C GLY A 2 -4.67 5.59 2.03
N VAL A 3 -4.48 5.87 3.32
CA VAL A 3 -3.24 5.60 4.04
C VAL A 3 -3.61 4.93 5.36
N HIS A 4 -2.97 3.80 5.65
CA HIS A 4 -3.03 3.08 6.92
C HIS A 4 -4.49 2.84 7.38
N ALA A 5 -4.92 3.48 8.47
CA ALA A 5 -6.25 3.38 9.07
C ALA A 5 -7.43 3.73 8.14
N ALA A 6 -7.18 4.21 6.92
CA ALA A 6 -8.19 4.27 5.87
C ALA A 6 -8.81 2.89 5.51
N SER A 7 -8.26 1.76 5.94
CA SER A 7 -8.93 0.46 5.82
C SER A 7 -9.66 0.00 7.09
N ASP A 8 -9.51 0.71 8.20
CA ASP A 8 -10.09 0.40 9.52
C ASP A 8 -11.39 1.20 9.76
N THR A 9 -12.30 1.11 8.78
CA THR A 9 -13.59 1.82 8.87
C THR A 9 -14.58 1.27 7.85
N GLU A 10 -15.84 1.70 7.97
CA GLU A 10 -16.90 1.49 6.97
C GLU A 10 -17.09 -0.01 6.57
N TYR A 11 -16.94 -0.90 7.55
CA TYR A 11 -17.01 -2.36 7.38
C TYR A 11 -18.32 -2.85 6.76
N ASP A 12 -19.42 -2.15 7.06
CA ASP A 12 -20.77 -2.48 6.58
C ASP A 12 -21.14 -1.70 5.30
N TRP A 13 -20.18 -1.03 4.66
CA TRP A 13 -20.40 -0.25 3.44
C TRP A 13 -19.71 -0.89 2.22
N PRO A 14 -20.39 -1.77 1.46
CA PRO A 14 -19.76 -2.50 0.35
C PRO A 14 -19.15 -1.62 -0.74
N TRP A 15 -19.63 -0.40 -0.91
CA TRP A 15 -19.02 0.53 -1.86
C TRP A 15 -17.65 1.00 -1.38
N TYR A 16 -17.49 1.29 -0.08
CA TYR A 16 -16.21 1.63 0.52
C TYR A 16 -15.24 0.46 0.43
N GLY A 17 -15.67 -0.77 0.74
CA GLY A 17 -14.84 -1.97 0.61
C GLY A 17 -14.27 -2.13 -0.79
N ARG A 18 -15.06 -1.85 -1.83
CA ARG A 18 -14.56 -1.82 -3.22
C ARG A 18 -13.60 -0.67 -3.49
N LEU A 19 -13.82 0.50 -2.87
CA LEU A 19 -12.95 1.67 -3.00
C LEU A 19 -11.58 1.42 -2.36
N VAL A 20 -11.56 0.97 -1.10
CA VAL A 20 -10.32 0.74 -0.34
C VAL A 20 -9.62 -0.55 -0.74
N GLY A 21 -10.36 -1.60 -1.13
CA GLY A 21 -9.85 -2.85 -1.69
C GLY A 21 -9.87 -4.02 -0.72
N ALA A 22 -9.50 -3.80 0.55
CA ALA A 22 -9.62 -4.75 1.64
C ALA A 22 -9.85 -4.01 2.96
N TYR A 23 -10.51 -4.68 3.89
CA TYR A 23 -10.78 -4.17 5.23
C TYR A 23 -9.72 -4.66 6.21
N PHE A 24 -9.32 -3.78 7.13
CA PHE A 24 -8.47 -4.13 8.27
C PHE A 24 -9.08 -5.27 9.09
N ASP A 25 -8.22 -6.15 9.61
CA ASP A 25 -8.60 -7.19 10.57
C ASP A 25 -7.89 -6.96 11.92
N ASP A 26 -6.56 -7.13 11.94
CA ASP A 26 -5.70 -6.86 13.09
C ASP A 26 -4.28 -6.47 12.64
N HIS A 27 -3.37 -6.31 13.61
CA HIS A 27 -1.94 -6.14 13.37
C HIS A 27 -1.12 -6.62 14.57
N PRO A 28 0.12 -7.09 14.37
CA PRO A 28 1.07 -7.29 15.47
C PRO A 28 1.65 -5.95 15.96
N PRO A 29 2.46 -5.95 17.03
CA PRO A 29 3.19 -4.76 17.45
C PRO A 29 4.11 -4.21 16.34
N VAL A 30 4.36 -2.90 16.41
CA VAL A 30 5.24 -2.18 15.47
C VAL A 30 6.63 -2.80 15.44
N GLN A 31 7.05 -3.26 14.26
CA GLN A 31 8.31 -4.00 14.07
C GLN A 31 8.87 -3.79 12.66
N THR A 32 10.12 -4.23 12.46
CA THR A 32 10.75 -4.18 11.14
C THR A 32 10.27 -5.35 10.29
N ALA A 33 9.94 -5.09 9.04
CA ALA A 33 9.65 -6.12 8.04
C ALA A 33 10.25 -5.72 6.69
N THR A 34 10.39 -6.70 5.80
CA THR A 34 10.80 -6.49 4.42
C THR A 34 9.57 -6.32 3.54
N VAL A 35 9.52 -5.19 2.84
CA VAL A 35 8.53 -4.94 1.79
C VAL A 35 9.14 -5.31 0.44
N GLN A 36 8.45 -6.17 -0.31
CA GLN A 36 8.82 -6.56 -1.67
C GLN A 36 8.06 -5.69 -2.67
N VAL A 37 8.77 -5.15 -3.65
CA VAL A 37 8.20 -4.26 -4.67
C VAL A 37 7.69 -5.09 -5.85
N GLY A 38 6.40 -4.94 -6.15
CA GLY A 38 5.79 -5.59 -7.31
C GLY A 38 6.40 -5.11 -8.62
N THR A 39 6.39 -5.97 -9.63
CA THR A 39 7.01 -5.67 -10.94
C THR A 39 6.30 -4.53 -11.67
N GLY A 40 7.09 -3.62 -12.24
CA GLY A 40 6.63 -2.58 -13.16
C GLY A 40 6.86 -1.14 -12.70
N SER A 41 6.61 -0.20 -13.60
CA SER A 41 7.00 1.21 -13.47
C SER A 41 5.96 2.11 -12.80
N HIS A 42 5.17 1.58 -11.84
CA HIS A 42 4.13 2.40 -11.20
C HIS A 42 4.75 3.65 -10.55
N PRO A 43 4.19 4.86 -10.72
CA PRO A 43 4.81 6.09 -10.22
C PRO A 43 5.09 6.10 -8.71
N SER A 44 4.32 5.33 -7.92
CA SER A 44 4.52 5.18 -6.47
C SER A 44 5.61 4.18 -6.09
N THR A 45 6.10 3.34 -7.00
CA THR A 45 7.08 2.27 -6.65
C THR A 45 8.36 2.33 -7.46
N ARG A 46 8.41 3.05 -8.59
CA ARG A 46 9.57 3.10 -9.49
C ARG A 46 10.88 3.59 -8.88
N MET A 47 10.83 4.25 -7.72
CA MET A 47 11.99 4.78 -6.99
C MET A 47 12.43 3.88 -5.83
N LEU A 48 11.62 2.88 -5.50
CA LEU A 48 11.90 1.97 -4.39
C LEU A 48 12.88 0.88 -4.85
N PRO A 49 13.78 0.42 -3.97
CA PRO A 49 14.54 -0.81 -4.23
C PRO A 49 13.60 -2.01 -4.26
N ASP A 50 13.98 -3.09 -4.96
CA ASP A 50 13.16 -4.31 -5.06
C ASP A 50 12.77 -4.89 -3.68
N SER A 51 13.67 -4.75 -2.70
CA SER A 51 13.46 -5.09 -1.30
C SER A 51 13.71 -3.86 -0.43
N TRP A 52 12.72 -3.50 0.37
CA TRP A 52 12.71 -2.29 1.19
C TRP A 52 12.36 -2.61 2.64
N GLN A 53 13.37 -2.61 3.52
CA GLN A 53 13.15 -2.80 4.95
C GLN A 53 12.62 -1.52 5.59
N ARG A 54 11.58 -1.68 6.41
CA ARG A 54 10.96 -0.59 7.15
C ARG A 54 10.49 -1.07 8.50
N ARG A 55 10.35 -0.14 9.44
CA ARG A 55 9.66 -0.34 10.71
C ARG A 55 8.35 0.42 10.69
N ASP A 56 7.24 -0.29 10.85
CA ASP A 56 5.88 0.28 10.87
C ASP A 56 4.91 -0.69 11.57
N GLU A 57 3.63 -0.33 11.64
CA GLU A 57 2.54 -1.24 12.03
C GLU A 57 1.98 -1.95 10.78
N TRP A 58 2.00 -3.28 10.76
CA TRP A 58 1.69 -4.08 9.59
C TRP A 58 0.29 -4.66 9.67
N TYR A 59 -0.64 -4.17 8.86
CA TYR A 59 -2.02 -4.64 8.86
C TYR A 59 -2.17 -6.01 8.22
N ASN A 60 -2.85 -6.91 8.92
CA ASN A 60 -3.55 -8.02 8.32
C ASN A 60 -4.93 -7.55 7.82
N PHE A 61 -5.46 -8.25 6.82
CA PHE A 61 -6.71 -7.88 6.18
C PHE A 61 -7.70 -9.04 6.21
N ARG A 62 -8.99 -8.72 6.31
CA ARG A 62 -10.08 -9.73 6.32
C ARG A 62 -10.15 -10.56 5.04
N SER A 63 -9.53 -10.08 3.96
CA SER A 63 -9.45 -10.75 2.68
C SER A 63 -8.25 -10.23 1.89
N ASN A 64 -7.60 -11.12 1.12
CA ASN A 64 -6.55 -10.71 0.19
C ASN A 64 -7.16 -9.95 -1.02
N PRO A 65 -6.73 -8.70 -1.31
CA PRO A 65 -7.34 -7.90 -2.37
C PRO A 65 -6.89 -8.26 -3.80
N ARG A 66 -5.85 -9.10 -3.96
CA ARG A 66 -5.08 -9.30 -5.20
C ARG A 66 -5.93 -9.57 -6.44
N ASP A 67 -7.00 -10.36 -6.32
CA ASP A 67 -7.87 -10.70 -7.46
C ASP A 67 -8.68 -9.51 -8.00
N SER A 68 -8.73 -8.40 -7.25
CA SER A 68 -9.56 -7.24 -7.58
C SER A 68 -8.78 -5.95 -7.79
N VAL A 69 -7.49 -5.92 -7.46
CA VAL A 69 -6.64 -4.73 -7.51
C VAL A 69 -5.31 -5.03 -8.19
N ARG A 70 -4.62 -3.99 -8.65
CA ARG A 70 -3.20 -4.09 -8.99
C ARG A 70 -2.38 -3.95 -7.71
N VAL A 71 -1.83 -5.05 -7.22
CA VAL A 71 -0.88 -5.04 -6.10
C VAL A 71 0.42 -4.35 -6.52
N LEU A 72 0.93 -3.48 -5.66
CA LEU A 72 2.14 -2.68 -5.86
C LEU A 72 3.26 -3.08 -4.89
N LEU A 73 2.91 -3.41 -3.66
CA LEU A 73 3.84 -3.84 -2.61
C LEU A 73 3.24 -5.03 -1.85
N THR A 74 4.09 -5.96 -1.43
CA THR A 74 3.75 -7.05 -0.50
C THR A 74 4.70 -7.06 0.70
N LEU A 75 4.25 -7.58 1.84
CA LEU A 75 5.15 -7.93 2.95
C LEU A 75 5.71 -9.33 2.75
N ASP A 76 6.95 -9.51 3.19
CA ASP A 76 7.57 -10.82 3.38
C ASP A 76 7.38 -11.25 4.83
N GLU A 77 6.38 -12.12 5.06
CA GLU A 77 6.05 -12.63 6.39
C GLU A 77 7.16 -13.48 7.03
N SER A 78 8.21 -13.89 6.28
CA SER A 78 9.37 -14.57 6.88
C SER A 78 10.28 -13.61 7.66
N THR A 79 10.08 -12.30 7.54
CA THR A 79 10.96 -11.28 8.11
C THR A 79 10.42 -10.60 9.36
N TYR A 80 9.21 -10.97 9.80
CA TYR A 80 8.55 -10.40 10.97
C TYR A 80 7.54 -11.40 11.56
N GLU A 81 7.01 -11.14 12.76
CA GLU A 81 6.06 -12.05 13.42
C GLU A 81 4.64 -11.47 13.45
N GLY A 82 3.64 -12.34 13.32
CA GLY A 82 2.22 -12.00 13.46
C GLY A 82 1.48 -11.61 12.18
N GLY A 83 2.09 -11.84 11.01
CA GLY A 83 1.37 -11.86 9.74
C GLY A 83 0.40 -13.05 9.67
N THR A 84 -0.77 -12.83 9.07
CA THR A 84 -1.82 -13.86 8.92
C THR A 84 -2.29 -14.03 7.47
N MET A 85 -1.62 -13.38 6.52
CA MET A 85 -1.98 -13.40 5.10
C MET A 85 -1.22 -14.49 4.32
N GLY A 86 -0.15 -15.05 4.90
CA GLY A 86 0.65 -16.14 4.33
C GLY A 86 1.63 -15.66 3.26
N ASP A 87 1.89 -16.51 2.26
CA ASP A 87 2.87 -16.23 1.19
C ASP A 87 2.55 -14.98 0.35
N ASP A 88 1.31 -14.48 0.44
CA ASP A 88 0.86 -13.30 -0.29
C ASP A 88 0.17 -12.29 0.62
N HIS A 89 0.95 -11.29 1.05
CA HIS A 89 0.50 -10.20 1.92
C HIS A 89 0.56 -8.84 1.20
N PRO A 90 -0.42 -8.47 0.36
CA PRO A 90 -0.47 -7.14 -0.25
C PRO A 90 -0.59 -6.03 0.80
N ILE A 91 0.24 -4.99 0.68
CA ILE A 91 0.22 -3.82 1.58
C ILE A 91 0.14 -2.48 0.85
N ALA A 92 0.25 -2.46 -0.47
CA ALA A 92 -0.13 -1.30 -1.26
C ALA A 92 -0.69 -1.75 -2.61
N TRP A 93 -1.72 -1.06 -3.09
CA TRP A 93 -2.39 -1.42 -4.33
C TRP A 93 -3.10 -0.23 -4.96
N CYS A 94 -3.50 -0.40 -6.21
CA CYS A 94 -4.31 0.56 -6.93
C CYS A 94 -5.36 -0.09 -7.83
N ARG A 95 -6.41 0.67 -8.14
CA ARG A 95 -7.46 0.26 -9.09
C ARG A 95 -8.17 1.45 -9.72
N SER A 96 -8.70 1.23 -10.91
CA SER A 96 -9.70 2.12 -11.49
C SER A 96 -11.08 1.70 -11.00
N LEU A 97 -11.90 2.66 -10.55
CA LEU A 97 -13.26 2.40 -10.06
C LEU A 97 -14.19 3.51 -10.54
N LYS A 98 -15.22 3.14 -11.33
CA LYS A 98 -16.26 4.06 -11.84
C LYS A 98 -15.72 5.36 -12.45
N GLY A 99 -14.62 5.27 -13.21
CA GLY A 99 -13.96 6.42 -13.87
C GLY A 99 -12.95 7.17 -12.99
N GLY A 100 -12.90 6.88 -11.69
CA GLY A 100 -11.87 7.35 -10.77
C GLY A 100 -10.70 6.38 -10.62
N ARG A 101 -9.67 6.82 -9.90
CA ARG A 101 -8.50 6.01 -9.53
C ARG A 101 -8.32 6.00 -8.02
N ALA A 102 -8.34 4.81 -7.43
CA ALA A 102 -8.10 4.58 -6.02
C ALA A 102 -6.72 3.96 -5.82
N TRP A 103 -6.00 4.48 -4.84
CA TRP A 103 -4.67 4.04 -4.44
C TRP A 103 -4.65 3.97 -2.92
N TYR A 104 -4.09 2.90 -2.38
CA TYR A 104 -4.01 2.64 -0.95
C TYR A 104 -2.62 2.11 -0.58
N THR A 105 -2.15 2.45 0.62
CA THR A 105 -1.00 1.85 1.29
C THR A 105 -1.33 1.60 2.76
N ALA A 106 -0.91 0.45 3.29
CA ALA A 106 -1.09 0.05 4.68
C ALA A 106 -0.05 0.69 5.60
N GLY A 107 1.07 1.18 5.05
CA GLY A 107 2.08 1.89 5.82
C GLY A 107 1.65 3.32 6.19
N GLY A 108 2.35 3.92 7.14
CA GLY A 108 2.09 5.30 7.58
C GLY A 108 1.61 5.45 9.01
N HIS A 109 1.74 4.42 9.85
CA HIS A 109 1.41 4.47 11.27
C HIS A 109 2.40 5.37 12.04
N THR A 110 3.69 5.03 11.93
CA THR A 110 4.74 5.69 12.71
C THR A 110 5.08 7.05 12.13
N SER A 111 5.36 8.04 12.99
CA SER A 111 5.73 9.38 12.52
C SER A 111 7.07 9.39 11.78
N GLU A 112 7.96 8.47 12.15
CA GLU A 112 9.30 8.27 11.65
C GLU A 112 9.31 7.91 10.17
N VAL A 113 8.31 7.17 9.67
CA VAL A 113 8.28 6.81 8.25
C VAL A 113 8.08 8.01 7.34
N TYR A 114 7.50 9.10 7.84
CA TYR A 114 7.39 10.34 7.07
C TYR A 114 8.72 11.11 6.99
N GLN A 115 9.74 10.73 7.76
CA GLN A 115 11.11 11.24 7.62
C GLN A 115 11.89 10.50 6.51
N ASP A 116 11.46 9.31 6.10
CA ASP A 116 12.02 8.59 4.95
C ASP A 116 11.61 9.25 3.62
N SER A 117 12.62 9.62 2.83
CA SER A 117 12.42 10.19 1.50
C SER A 117 11.74 9.23 0.52
N LEU A 118 11.97 7.92 0.63
CA LEU A 118 11.35 6.92 -0.22
C LEU A 118 9.86 6.78 0.08
N PHE A 119 9.46 6.78 1.36
CA PHE A 119 8.05 6.74 1.74
C PHE A 119 7.30 8.01 1.30
N ARG A 120 7.89 9.20 1.47
CA ARG A 120 7.30 10.45 0.95
C ARG A 120 7.13 10.40 -0.58
N GLN A 121 8.12 9.87 -1.30
CA GLN A 121 8.04 9.72 -2.76
C GLN A 121 6.99 8.67 -3.16
N HIS A 122 6.84 7.58 -2.40
CA HIS A 122 5.79 6.57 -2.59
C HIS A 122 4.39 7.21 -2.50
N LEU A 123 4.13 7.99 -1.44
CA LEU A 123 2.90 8.74 -1.27
C LEU A 123 2.66 9.74 -2.42
N LEU A 124 3.68 10.51 -2.79
CA LEU A 124 3.58 11.47 -3.89
C LEU A 124 3.24 10.78 -5.22
N GLY A 125 3.89 9.66 -5.52
CA GLY A 125 3.61 8.87 -6.72
C GLY A 125 2.19 8.31 -6.72
N GLY A 126 1.69 7.84 -5.57
CA GLY A 126 0.31 7.36 -5.40
C GLY A 126 -0.72 8.47 -5.61
N LEU A 127 -0.45 9.65 -5.04
CA LEU A 127 -1.28 10.85 -5.19
C LEU A 127 -1.33 11.35 -6.63
N ARG A 128 -0.17 11.47 -7.29
CA ARG A 128 -0.09 11.88 -8.71
C ARG A 128 -0.84 10.90 -9.61
N TRP A 129 -0.67 9.60 -9.38
CA TRP A 129 -1.39 8.58 -10.12
C TRP A 129 -2.89 8.69 -9.89
N ALA A 130 -3.36 8.74 -8.64
CA ALA A 130 -4.79 8.88 -8.33
C ALA A 130 -5.39 10.15 -8.96
N ALA A 131 -4.68 11.28 -8.91
CA ALA A 131 -5.08 12.53 -9.55
C ALA A 131 -5.07 12.50 -11.09
N GLY A 132 -4.40 11.52 -11.71
CA GLY A 132 -4.36 11.38 -13.17
C GLY A 132 -3.38 12.30 -13.84
N GLN A 133 -2.39 12.77 -13.09
CA GLN A 133 -1.27 13.47 -13.68
C GLN A 133 -0.56 12.49 -14.62
N LYS A 134 -0.52 12.84 -15.91
CA LYS A 134 0.39 12.20 -16.84
C LYS A 134 1.80 12.46 -16.31
N SER A 135 2.64 11.43 -16.28
CA SER A 135 4.07 11.63 -16.04
C SER A 135 4.55 12.67 -17.04
N SER A 136 4.89 13.87 -16.58
CA SER A 136 5.69 14.77 -17.38
C SER A 136 7.00 14.02 -17.61
N ALA A 137 7.32 13.70 -18.87
CA ALA A 137 8.70 13.45 -19.22
C ALA A 137 9.50 14.62 -18.65
N ALA A 138 10.60 14.34 -17.95
CA ALA A 138 11.49 15.41 -17.54
C ALA A 138 11.86 16.22 -18.80
N PRO A 139 11.90 17.56 -18.75
CA PRO A 139 12.51 18.30 -19.83
C PRO A 139 13.98 17.86 -19.93
N ASP A 140 14.42 17.63 -21.16
CA ASP A 140 15.81 17.30 -21.52
C ASP A 140 16.81 18.30 -20.96
#